data_AF-A0A016VGM7-F1
#
_entry.id   AF-A0A016VGM7-F1
#
_cell.length_a   1.000
_cell.length_b   1.000
_cell.length_c   1.000
_cell.angle_alpha   90.00
_cell.angle_beta   90.00
_cell.angle_gamma   90.00
#
_symmetry.space_group_name_H-M   'P 1'
#
loop_
_entity.id
_entity.type
_entity.pdbx_description
1 polymer ?
#
loop_
_entity_poly.entity_id
_entity_poly.type
_entity_poly.pdbx_seq_one_letter_code
_entity_poly.pdbx_strand_id
1 'polypeptide(L)'
;MGIAASKRRRSADGRKHELDHILCNRKIFTDVAVVHSFQTGSGHRLLRTKFHFNNIEAMLDRMAHRRPPPTILDAEAAERLAEMHDFKELNSIDKDYHQLVAAITSISDGCRKKKPNHITSRITEETRQPLENRRSLKRTTHSHLEMTLLNRRKGCTRS
;
A
#
# COMPACT_ATOMS: atom_id res chain seq x y z
N MET A 1 -14.02 -2.68 -6.13
CA MET A 1 -15.42 -3.10 -5.89
C MET A 1 -15.81 -2.64 -4.49
N GLY A 2 -16.76 -1.71 -4.38
CA GLY A 2 -17.28 -1.25 -3.08
C GLY A 2 -18.33 -2.21 -2.57
N ILE A 3 -18.37 -2.44 -1.26
CA ILE A 3 -19.40 -3.26 -0.62
C ILE A 3 -20.46 -2.32 -0.08
N ALA A 4 -21.69 -2.49 -0.56
CA ALA A 4 -22.85 -1.75 -0.13
C ALA A 4 -23.65 -2.61 0.85
N ALA A 5 -23.98 -2.06 2.01
CA ALA A 5 -24.94 -2.67 2.91
C ALA A 5 -26.29 -1.96 2.75
N SER A 6 -27.31 -2.70 2.31
CA SER A 6 -28.68 -2.22 2.14
C SER A 6 -29.64 -3.22 2.79
N LYS A 7 -30.69 -2.73 3.48
CA LYS A 7 -31.69 -3.60 4.12
C LYS A 7 -33.10 -3.25 3.66
N ARG A 8 -33.81 -4.28 3.19
CA ARG A 8 -35.07 -4.23 2.44
C ARG A 8 -36.30 -3.91 3.30
N ARG A 9 -37.20 -3.09 2.77
CA ARG A 9 -38.64 -3.08 3.12
C ARG A 9 -39.40 -4.13 2.30
N ARG A 10 -40.41 -4.78 2.89
CA ARG A 10 -41.59 -5.26 2.14
C ARG A 10 -42.66 -4.18 2.29
N SER A 11 -43.08 -3.59 1.17
CA SER A 11 -44.23 -2.67 1.12
C SER A 11 -45.51 -3.48 0.81
N ALA A 12 -46.66 -3.04 1.31
CA ALA A 12 -47.96 -3.67 1.01
C ALA A 12 -48.32 -3.58 -0.49
N ASP A 13 -47.77 -2.59 -1.21
CA ASP A 13 -47.92 -2.39 -2.68
C ASP A 13 -46.80 -3.02 -3.52
N GLY A 14 -45.96 -3.89 -2.95
CA GLY A 14 -44.94 -4.63 -3.70
C GLY A 14 -43.73 -3.81 -4.20
N ARG A 15 -43.75 -2.47 -4.15
CA ARG A 15 -42.62 -1.62 -4.58
C ARG A 15 -41.56 -1.47 -3.47
N LYS A 16 -40.30 -1.75 -3.82
CA LYS A 16 -39.13 -1.69 -2.93
C LYS A 16 -38.43 -0.34 -3.12
N HIS A 17 -38.51 0.54 -2.13
CA HIS A 17 -37.75 1.79 -2.11
C HIS A 17 -36.59 1.66 -1.13
N GLU A 18 -35.39 1.41 -1.65
CA GLU A 18 -34.12 1.49 -0.93
C GLU A 18 -33.45 2.81 -1.34
N LEU A 19 -33.50 3.83 -0.48
CA LEU A 19 -32.95 5.17 -0.80
C LEU A 19 -31.69 5.52 0.01
N ASP A 20 -31.45 4.81 1.11
CA ASP A 20 -30.35 5.11 2.02
C ASP A 20 -29.29 4.00 1.92
N HIS A 21 -28.07 4.36 1.52
CA HIS A 21 -26.96 3.43 1.34
C HIS A 21 -25.71 3.89 2.09
N ILE A 22 -24.99 2.93 2.66
CA ILE A 22 -23.66 3.14 3.24
C ILE A 22 -22.65 2.38 2.40
N LEU A 23 -21.75 3.12 1.75
CA LEU A 23 -20.70 2.59 0.89
C LEU A 23 -19.39 2.53 1.67
N CYS A 24 -18.70 1.39 1.63
CA CYS A 24 -17.35 1.28 2.18
C CYS A 24 -16.40 0.59 1.19
N ASN A 25 -15.14 1.03 1.25
CA ASN A 25 -14.07 0.54 0.37
C ASN A 25 -13.53 -0.83 0.82
N ARG A 26 -13.95 -1.37 1.98
CA ARG A 26 -13.47 -2.64 2.55
C ARG A 26 -14.57 -3.35 3.35
N LYS A 27 -14.43 -4.68 3.55
CA LYS A 27 -15.30 -5.53 4.38
C LYS A 27 -15.15 -5.20 5.87
N ILE A 28 -15.78 -4.12 6.32
CA ILE A 28 -15.65 -3.62 7.71
C ILE A 28 -16.98 -3.75 8.49
N PHE A 29 -18.08 -4.14 7.84
CA PHE A 29 -19.39 -4.22 8.48
C PHE A 29 -19.57 -5.53 9.25
N THR A 30 -19.93 -5.45 10.53
CA THR A 30 -20.33 -6.60 11.34
C THR A 30 -21.85 -6.69 11.53
N ASP A 31 -22.56 -5.57 11.51
CA ASP A 31 -24.02 -5.52 11.63
C ASP A 31 -24.58 -4.30 10.90
N VAL A 32 -25.70 -4.49 10.19
CA VAL A 32 -26.45 -3.43 9.51
C VAL A 32 -27.94 -3.62 9.79
N ALA A 33 -28.53 -2.64 10.46
CA ALA A 33 -29.92 -2.66 10.88
C ALA A 33 -30.60 -1.31 10.62
N VAL A 34 -31.88 -1.35 10.24
CA VAL A 34 -32.73 -0.16 10.23
C VAL A 34 -33.21 0.06 11.66
N VAL A 35 -33.00 1.26 12.19
CA VAL A 35 -33.51 1.64 13.51
C VAL A 35 -35.03 1.73 13.44
N HIS A 36 -35.72 1.23 14.48
CA HIS A 36 -37.16 1.35 14.60
C HIS A 36 -37.56 2.83 14.56
N SER A 37 -38.66 3.15 13.88
CA SER A 37 -39.13 4.53 13.75
C SER A 37 -39.49 5.08 15.13
N PHE A 38 -38.87 6.21 15.48
CA PHE A 38 -39.25 7.07 16.60
C PHE A 38 -39.64 8.44 16.05
N GLN A 39 -40.30 9.27 16.85
CA GLN A 39 -40.71 10.62 16.42
C GLN A 39 -39.47 11.53 16.32
N THR A 40 -38.81 11.52 15.17
CA THR A 40 -37.63 12.36 14.89
C THR A 40 -37.97 13.63 14.10
N GLY A 41 -39.24 13.80 13.70
CA GLY A 41 -39.64 14.86 12.76
C GLY A 41 -39.08 14.69 11.33
N SER A 42 -38.33 13.60 11.07
CA SER A 42 -37.76 13.27 9.76
C SER A 42 -38.57 12.16 9.10
N GLY A 43 -38.86 12.32 7.80
CA GLY A 43 -39.51 11.29 6.97
C GLY A 43 -38.63 10.08 6.66
N HIS A 44 -37.33 10.13 7.03
CA HIS A 44 -36.36 9.07 6.80
C HIS A 44 -36.13 8.21 8.05
N ARG A 45 -35.94 6.90 7.86
CA ARG A 45 -35.56 5.97 8.93
C ARG A 45 -34.04 5.94 9.08
N LEU A 46 -33.55 5.91 10.32
CA LEU A 46 -32.11 5.83 10.55
C LEU A 46 -31.57 4.44 10.23
N LEU A 47 -30.38 4.37 9.62
CA LEU A 47 -29.59 3.16 9.48
C LEU A 47 -28.52 3.12 10.57
N ARG A 48 -28.44 1.99 11.26
CA ARG A 48 -27.38 1.68 12.22
C ARG A 48 -26.45 0.65 11.60
N THR A 49 -25.17 1.00 11.51
CA THR A 49 -24.12 0.07 11.09
C THR A 49 -23.03 -0.01 12.14
N LYS A 50 -22.57 -1.22 12.45
CA LYS A 50 -21.40 -1.44 13.28
C LYS A 50 -20.20 -1.73 12.37
N PHE A 51 -19.12 -0.99 12.62
CA PHE A 51 -17.85 -1.10 11.91
C PHE A 51 -16.81 -1.75 12.83
N HIS A 52 -16.12 -2.77 12.35
CA HIS A 52 -15.00 -3.39 13.05
C HIS A 52 -13.70 -3.16 12.29
N PHE A 53 -12.88 -2.22 12.76
CA PHE A 53 -11.59 -1.92 12.16
C PHE A 53 -10.50 -2.80 12.76
N ASN A 54 -10.18 -3.91 12.10
CA ASN A 54 -8.98 -4.66 12.43
C ASN A 54 -7.76 -4.02 11.72
N ASN A 55 -6.98 -3.25 12.47
CA ASN A 55 -5.80 -2.56 11.94
C ASN A 55 -4.72 -3.53 11.45
N ILE A 56 -4.62 -4.72 12.04
CA ILE A 56 -3.63 -5.73 11.65
C ILE A 56 -3.99 -6.32 10.28
N GLU A 57 -5.23 -6.77 10.11
CA GLU A 57 -5.71 -7.26 8.81
C GLU A 57 -5.64 -6.16 7.74
N ALA A 58 -6.01 -4.93 8.09
CA ALA A 58 -5.91 -3.80 7.17
C ALA A 58 -4.46 -3.50 6.76
N MET A 59 -3.49 -3.74 7.64
CA MET A 59 -2.05 -3.61 7.36
C MET A 59 -1.55 -4.77 6.50
N LEU A 60 -1.90 -6.02 6.82
CA LEU A 60 -1.54 -7.20 6.05
C LEU A 60 -2.10 -7.13 4.62
N ASP A 61 -3.36 -6.70 4.49
CA ASP A 61 -4.00 -6.48 3.20
C ASP A 61 -3.27 -5.41 2.38
N ARG A 62 -2.83 -4.31 3.01
CA ARG A 62 -2.02 -3.28 2.34
C ARG A 62 -0.64 -3.81 1.93
N MET A 63 -0.04 -4.71 2.72
CA MET A 63 1.25 -5.31 2.40
C MET A 63 1.15 -6.31 1.25
N ALA A 64 0.11 -7.15 1.25
CA ALA A 64 -0.16 -8.12 0.19
C ALA A 64 -0.46 -7.44 -1.16
N HIS A 65 -1.21 -6.34 -1.14
CA HIS A 65 -1.56 -5.58 -2.35
C HIS A 65 -0.55 -4.47 -2.67
N ARG A 66 0.61 -4.45 -2.02
CA ARG A 66 1.63 -3.45 -2.29
C ARG A 66 2.24 -3.73 -3.66
N ARG A 67 2.16 -2.76 -4.57
CA ARG A 67 2.86 -2.84 -5.85
C ARG A 67 4.35 -3.03 -5.60
N PRO A 68 5.03 -3.93 -6.35
CA PRO A 68 6.47 -4.09 -6.23
C PRO A 68 7.14 -2.74 -6.51
N PRO A 69 8.26 -2.43 -5.83
CA PRO A 69 8.99 -1.19 -6.07
C PRO A 69 9.34 -1.05 -7.56
N PRO A 70 9.32 0.16 -8.12
CA PRO A 70 9.75 0.37 -9.49
C PRO A 70 11.21 -0.09 -9.64
N THR A 71 11.47 -0.94 -10.63
CA THR A 71 12.82 -1.40 -10.99
C THR A 71 13.24 -0.75 -12.31
N ILE A 72 14.53 -0.52 -12.47
CA ILE A 72 15.17 -0.10 -13.71
C ILE A 72 15.95 -1.30 -14.26
N LEU A 73 15.93 -1.50 -15.57
CA LEU A 73 16.77 -2.48 -16.24
C LEU A 73 18.14 -1.88 -16.48
N ASP A 74 19.19 -2.57 -16.04
CA ASP A 74 20.56 -2.23 -16.38
C ASP A 74 20.95 -2.90 -17.70
N ALA A 75 21.13 -2.09 -18.74
CA ALA A 75 21.43 -2.57 -20.09
C ALA A 75 22.80 -3.28 -20.16
N GLU A 76 23.82 -2.75 -19.48
CA GLU A 76 25.17 -3.34 -19.49
C GLU A 76 25.19 -4.68 -18.77
N ALA A 77 24.45 -4.80 -17.65
CA ALA A 77 24.27 -6.09 -16.99
C ALA A 77 23.50 -7.09 -17.85
N ALA A 78 22.53 -6.63 -18.65
CA ALA A 78 21.76 -7.50 -19.54
C ALA A 78 22.60 -8.08 -20.65
N GLU A 79 23.46 -7.27 -21.26
CA GLU A 79 24.40 -7.71 -22.28
C GLU A 79 25.36 -8.77 -21.73
N ARG A 80 25.99 -8.51 -20.57
CA ARG A 80 26.90 -9.47 -19.92
C ARG A 80 26.22 -10.79 -19.55
N LEU A 81 25.00 -10.73 -18.99
CA LEU A 81 24.27 -11.94 -18.61
C LEU A 81 23.77 -12.72 -19.84
N ALA A 82 23.45 -12.04 -20.94
CA ALA A 82 23.09 -12.67 -22.19
C ALA A 82 24.28 -13.37 -22.84
N GLU A 83 25.46 -12.75 -22.85
CA GLU A 83 26.70 -13.35 -23.36
C GLU A 83 27.15 -14.57 -22.56
N MET A 84 26.92 -14.57 -21.24
CA MET A 84 27.22 -15.72 -20.38
C MET A 84 26.25 -16.89 -20.59
N HIS A 85 25.06 -16.64 -21.14
CA HIS A 85 24.03 -17.66 -21.29
C HIS A 85 24.30 -18.50 -22.56
N ASP A 86 24.51 -19.80 -22.35
CA ASP A 86 24.71 -20.75 -23.45
C ASP A 86 23.36 -21.17 -24.04
N PHE A 87 22.97 -20.54 -25.15
CA PHE A 87 21.76 -20.88 -25.89
C PHE A 87 22.02 -22.11 -26.77
N LYS A 88 21.62 -23.28 -26.26
CA LYS A 88 21.71 -24.54 -27.01
C LYS A 88 20.43 -24.78 -27.80
N GLU A 89 20.58 -25.08 -29.07
CA GLU A 89 19.46 -25.52 -29.91
C GLU A 89 19.05 -26.94 -29.51
N LEU A 90 17.77 -27.12 -29.18
CA LEU A 90 17.21 -28.44 -28.89
C LEU A 90 16.43 -29.00 -30.07
N ASN A 91 16.47 -30.33 -30.18
CA ASN A 91 15.72 -31.08 -31.21
C ASN A 91 14.18 -30.96 -31.08
N SER A 92 13.66 -30.36 -30.00
CA SER A 92 12.23 -30.18 -29.73
C SER A 92 11.95 -28.70 -29.54
N ILE A 93 11.16 -28.15 -30.46
CA ILE A 93 10.78 -26.72 -30.50
C ILE A 93 10.11 -26.30 -29.19
N ASP A 94 9.23 -27.13 -28.62
CA ASP A 94 8.55 -26.81 -27.36
C ASP A 94 9.55 -26.67 -26.20
N LYS A 95 10.54 -27.57 -26.14
CA LYS A 95 11.58 -27.55 -25.10
C LYS A 95 12.52 -26.37 -25.28
N ASP A 96 12.88 -26.07 -26.53
CA ASP A 96 13.70 -24.93 -26.89
C ASP A 96 13.03 -23.62 -26.49
N TYR A 97 11.74 -23.46 -26.81
CA TYR A 97 10.96 -22.28 -26.45
C TYR A 97 10.87 -22.08 -24.93
N HIS A 98 10.62 -23.15 -24.18
CA HIS A 98 10.59 -23.07 -22.71
C HIS A 98 11.94 -22.67 -22.11
N GLN A 99 13.05 -23.19 -22.66
CA GLN A 99 14.39 -22.81 -22.21
C GLN A 99 14.72 -21.36 -22.57
N LEU A 100 14.33 -20.89 -23.74
CA LEU A 100 14.50 -19.50 -24.15
C LEU A 100 13.73 -18.55 -23.22
N VAL A 101 12.46 -18.84 -22.92
CA VAL A 101 11.65 -18.04 -21.99
C VAL A 101 12.27 -18.04 -20.59
N ALA A 102 12.75 -19.19 -20.11
CA ALA A 102 13.41 -19.29 -18.82
C ALA A 102 14.71 -18.47 -18.78
N ALA A 103 15.54 -18.52 -19.82
CA ALA A 103 16.77 -17.74 -19.93
C ALA A 103 16.48 -16.23 -19.95
N ILE A 104 15.53 -15.77 -20.77
CA ILE A 104 15.12 -14.36 -20.82
C ILE A 104 14.60 -13.88 -19.47
N THR A 105 13.79 -14.70 -18.79
CA THR A 105 13.25 -14.35 -17.47
C THR A 105 14.38 -14.25 -16.43
N SER A 106 15.31 -15.20 -16.42
CA SER A 106 16.49 -15.21 -15.55
C SER A 106 17.36 -13.97 -15.76
N ILE A 107 17.67 -13.64 -17.02
CA ILE A 107 18.43 -12.43 -17.37
C ILE A 107 17.67 -11.19 -16.93
N SER A 108 16.36 -11.10 -17.22
CA SER A 108 15.52 -9.97 -16.82
C SER A 108 15.55 -9.74 -15.30
N ASP A 109 15.46 -10.81 -14.51
CA ASP A 109 15.49 -10.74 -13.06
C ASP A 109 16.88 -10.36 -12.53
N GLY A 110 17.96 -10.87 -13.14
CA GLY A 110 19.33 -10.51 -12.81
C GLY A 110 19.68 -9.05 -13.11
N CYS A 111 19.09 -8.47 -14.16
CA CYS A 111 19.35 -7.09 -14.59
C CYS A 111 18.43 -6.05 -13.96
N ARG A 112 17.39 -6.49 -13.25
CA ARG A 112 16.47 -5.60 -12.53
C ARG A 112 17.18 -5.00 -11.31
N LYS A 113 17.55 -3.73 -11.43
CA LYS A 113 18.02 -2.95 -10.29
C LYS A 113 16.86 -2.18 -9.67
N LYS A 114 16.89 -2.01 -8.34
CA LYS A 114 15.93 -1.12 -7.67
C LYS A 114 16.13 0.28 -8.22
N LYS A 115 15.05 0.96 -8.60
CA LYS A 115 15.13 2.38 -8.97
C LYS A 115 15.77 3.14 -7.79
N PRO A 116 16.79 3.98 -8.03
CA PRO A 116 17.38 4.77 -6.97
C PRO A 116 16.27 5.55 -6.27
N ASN A 117 16.16 5.36 -4.95
CA ASN A 117 15.19 6.08 -4.15
C ASN A 117 15.57 7.57 -4.20
N HIS A 118 14.82 8.39 -4.94
CA HIS A 118 14.97 9.85 -4.98
C HIS A 118 14.87 10.53 -3.59
N ILE A 119 14.55 9.76 -2.54
CA ILE A 119 14.54 10.22 -1.15
C ILE A 119 15.97 10.45 -0.63
N THR A 120 17.00 9.81 -1.21
CA THR A 120 18.38 10.03 -0.77
C THR A 120 18.89 11.43 -1.12
N SER A 121 18.45 12.04 -2.22
CA SER A 121 18.83 13.42 -2.57
C SER A 121 17.94 14.49 -1.90
N ARG A 122 16.77 14.13 -1.36
CA ARG A 122 15.82 15.10 -0.79
C ARG A 122 16.29 15.73 0.52
N ILE A 123 17.22 15.08 1.22
CA ILE A 123 17.71 15.51 2.53
C ILE A 123 19.22 15.59 2.42
N THR A 124 19.79 16.77 2.67
CA THR A 124 21.25 16.96 2.71
C THR A 124 21.86 16.15 3.85
N GLU A 125 23.13 15.78 3.74
CA GLU A 125 23.83 15.06 4.82
C GLU A 125 23.80 15.85 6.14
N GLU A 126 23.89 17.18 6.08
CA GLU A 126 23.72 18.06 7.23
C GLU A 126 22.36 17.91 7.92
N THR A 127 21.30 17.65 7.16
CA THR A 127 19.95 17.45 7.68
C THR A 127 19.71 16.00 8.12
N ARG A 128 20.48 15.03 7.59
CA ARG A 128 20.45 13.62 8.00
C ARG A 128 21.02 13.39 9.39
N GLN A 129 22.15 13.99 9.70
CA GLN A 129 22.84 13.77 10.99
C GLN A 129 21.92 14.06 12.20
N PRO A 130 21.16 15.19 12.23
CA PRO A 130 20.20 15.42 13.31
C PRO A 130 19.03 14.44 13.33
N LEU A 131 18.62 13.87 12.19
CA LEU A 131 17.53 12.89 12.12
C LEU A 131 17.99 11.53 12.65
N GLU A 132 19.20 11.10 12.32
CA GLU A 132 19.83 9.88 12.84
C GLU A 132 19.97 9.96 14.36
N ASN A 133 20.49 11.08 14.87
CA ASN A 133 20.66 11.34 16.29
C ASN A 133 19.31 11.33 17.05
N ARG A 134 18.22 11.79 16.42
CA ARG A 134 16.86 11.70 17.02
C ARG A 134 16.35 10.26 17.09
N ARG A 135 16.76 9.40 16.17
CA ARG A 135 16.33 7.99 16.11
C ARG A 135 17.08 7.14 17.13
N SER A 136 18.36 7.43 17.37
CA SER A 136 19.19 6.71 18.34
C SER A 136 18.93 7.14 19.78
N LEU A 137 18.49 8.38 20.02
CA LEU A 137 18.27 8.89 21.37
C LEU A 137 16.97 8.36 22.00
N LYS A 138 17.09 7.66 23.13
CA LYS A 138 15.94 7.18 23.91
C LYS A 138 15.30 8.35 24.65
N ARG A 139 13.97 8.46 24.61
CA ARG A 139 13.21 9.51 25.32
C ARG A 139 13.15 9.23 26.83
N THR A 140 14.18 9.67 27.54
CA THR A 140 14.26 9.64 29.01
C THR A 140 14.31 11.07 29.57
N THR A 141 14.08 11.24 30.86
CA THR A 141 14.16 12.54 31.56
C THR A 141 15.55 13.20 31.40
N HIS A 142 16.62 12.41 31.40
CA HIS A 142 18.00 12.89 31.18
C HIS A 142 18.24 13.37 29.73
N SER A 143 17.62 12.73 28.74
CA SER A 143 17.77 13.07 27.31
C SER A 143 16.94 14.28 26.85
N HIS A 144 16.13 14.88 27.72
CA HIS A 144 15.15 15.90 27.35
C HIS A 144 15.80 17.17 26.77
N LEU A 145 16.93 17.59 27.36
CA LEU A 145 17.68 18.76 26.90
C LEU A 145 18.32 18.52 25.52
N GLU A 146 18.96 17.37 25.33
CA GLU A 146 19.55 16.96 24.05
C GLU A 146 18.49 16.88 22.94
N MET A 147 17.33 16.29 23.23
CA MET A 147 16.18 16.26 22.31
C MET A 147 15.69 17.67 21.97
N THR A 148 15.65 18.58 22.94
CA THR A 148 15.21 19.97 22.74
C THR A 148 16.14 20.72 21.80
N LEU A 149 17.47 20.61 22.02
CA LEU A 149 18.49 21.22 21.17
C LEU A 149 18.43 20.68 19.75
N LEU A 150 18.26 19.37 19.60
CA LEU A 150 18.21 18.69 18.32
C LEU A 150 16.95 19.06 17.49
N ASN A 151 15.84 19.32 18.17
CA ASN A 151 14.60 19.78 17.55
C ASN A 151 14.66 21.25 17.09
N ARG A 152 15.50 22.08 17.73
CA ARG A 152 15.71 23.48 17.32
C ARG A 152 16.59 23.64 16.07
N ARG A 153 17.42 22.64 15.75
CA ARG A 153 18.30 22.62 14.56
C ARG A 153 17.55 22.36 13.23
N LYS A 154 16.38 22.97 13.01
CA LYS A 154 15.72 22.91 11.71
C LYS A 154 16.46 23.81 10.72
N GLY A 155 17.31 23.21 9.89
CA GLY A 155 17.90 23.85 8.73
C GLY A 155 16.81 24.34 7.78
N CYS A 156 16.55 25.64 7.81
CA CYS A 156 15.93 26.40 6.74
C CYS A 156 16.93 27.47 6.34
N THR A 157 17.95 27.08 5.58
CA THR A 157 18.68 27.99 4.72
C THR A 157 18.05 27.85 3.34
N ARG A 158 17.06 28.69 3.05
CA ARG A 158 16.66 28.96 1.67
C ARG A 158 17.77 29.80 1.06
N SER A 159 18.61 29.17 0.24
CA SER A 159 19.39 29.81 -0.82
C SER A 159 18.56 29.83 -2.09
#